data_AF-A0A8J4T999-F1
#
_entry.id   AF-A0A8J4T999-F1
#
_cell.length_a   1.000
_cell.length_b   1.000
_cell.length_c   1.000
_cell.angle_alpha   90.00
_cell.angle_beta   90.00
_cell.angle_gamma   90.00
#
_symmetry.space_group_name_H-M   'P 1'
#
loop_
_entity.id
_entity.type
_entity.pdbx_description
1 polymer ?
#
loop_
_entity_poly.entity_id
_entity_poly.type
_entity_poly.pdbx_seq_one_letter_code
_entity_poly.pdbx_strand_id
1 'polypeptide(L)' 'RSARMRNLTALLLLLSLGSLYLVSPATHSSEVLKTCCSSTTKVKIPLKNIVTYWKTSSSCPLQAVV' A
#
# COMPACT_ATOMS: atom_id res chain seq x y z
N ARG A 1 -37.39 36.45 -8.51
CA ARG A 1 -36.80 35.64 -7.41
C ARG A 1 -36.47 34.26 -7.97
N SER A 2 -35.41 33.61 -7.49
CA SER A 2 -35.09 32.18 -7.72
C SER A 2 -33.92 31.83 -8.65
N ALA A 3 -32.77 32.51 -8.49
CA ALA A 3 -31.46 31.88 -8.76
C ALA A 3 -30.88 31.19 -7.49
N ARG A 4 -31.56 31.36 -6.33
CA ARG A 4 -31.05 30.95 -5.01
C ARG A 4 -31.30 29.47 -4.67
N MET A 5 -32.27 28.81 -5.30
CA MET A 5 -32.64 27.42 -4.97
C MET A 5 -31.91 26.33 -5.78
N ARG A 6 -31.20 26.67 -6.87
CA ARG A 6 -30.36 25.70 -7.61
C ARG A 6 -28.99 25.47 -6.98
N ASN A 7 -28.50 26.46 -6.21
CA ASN A 7 -27.23 26.38 -5.50
C ASN A 7 -27.32 25.56 -4.21
N LEU A 8 -28.49 25.49 -3.58
CA LEU A 8 -28.67 24.73 -2.35
C LEU A 8 -28.57 23.22 -2.58
N THR A 9 -29.21 22.69 -3.62
CA THR A 9 -29.14 21.26 -3.95
C THR A 9 -27.74 20.85 -4.39
N ALA A 10 -27.07 21.68 -5.19
CA ALA A 10 -25.68 21.45 -5.59
C ALA A 10 -24.72 21.47 -4.38
N LEU A 11 -24.91 22.42 -3.45
CA LEU A 11 -24.11 22.51 -2.22
C LEU A 11 -24.33 21.29 -1.31
N LEU A 12 -25.59 20.87 -1.14
CA LEU A 12 -25.96 19.68 -0.36
C LEU A 12 -25.37 18.40 -0.97
N LEU A 13 -25.39 18.27 -2.30
CA LEU A 13 -24.75 17.16 -2.99
C LEU A 13 -23.23 17.15 -2.77
N LEU A 14 -22.55 18.29 -2.93
CA LEU A 14 -21.11 18.41 -2.67
C LEU A 14 -20.73 18.06 -1.21
N LEU A 15 -21.50 18.53 -0.23
CA LEU A 15 -21.32 18.21 1.19
C LEU A 15 -21.52 16.72 1.48
N SER A 16 -22.52 16.10 0.85
CA SER A 16 -22.79 14.66 1.01
C SER A 16 -21.71 13.79 0.38
N LEU A 17 -21.21 14.13 -0.81
CA LEU A 17 -20.12 13.39 -1.46
C LEU A 17 -18.81 13.57 -0.70
N GLY A 18 -18.49 14.76 -0.19
CA GLY A 18 -17.27 15.01 0.59
C GLY A 18 -17.20 14.17 1.87
N SER A 19 -18.35 13.86 2.46
CA SER A 19 -18.46 12.98 3.63
C SER A 19 -18.18 11.51 3.28
N LEU A 20 -18.55 11.06 2.07
CA LEU A 20 -18.22 9.73 1.57
C LEU A 20 -16.73 9.57 1.24
N TYR A 21 -16.09 10.61 0.68
CA TYR A 21 -14.66 10.57 0.34
C TYR A 21 -13.73 10.57 1.57
N LEU A 22 -14.20 11.02 2.74
CA LEU A 22 -13.46 10.96 3.99
C LEU A 22 -13.47 9.56 4.64
N VAL A 23 -14.27 8.62 4.12
CA VAL A 23 -14.32 7.21 4.54
C VAL A 23 -13.90 6.33 3.36
N SER A 24 -12.80 6.68 2.70
CA SER A 24 -12.01 5.65 2.05
C SER A 24 -10.80 5.42 2.94
N PRO A 25 -10.71 4.30 3.70
CA PRO A 25 -9.41 3.82 4.08
C PRO A 25 -8.71 3.56 2.75
N ALA A 26 -7.82 4.47 2.34
CA ALA A 26 -6.82 4.15 1.33
C ALA A 26 -6.26 2.81 1.79
N THR A 27 -6.56 1.79 1.00
CA THR A 27 -6.35 0.38 1.28
C THR A 27 -5.08 0.23 2.05
N HIS A 28 -5.16 -0.38 3.23
CA HIS A 28 -4.06 -0.95 3.99
C HIS A 28 -2.89 -1.30 3.06
N SER A 29 -1.96 -0.37 2.84
CA SER A 29 -0.59 -0.78 2.82
C SER A 29 -0.35 -1.05 4.29
N SER A 30 -0.64 -2.29 4.72
CA SER A 30 0.25 -2.91 5.68
C SER A 30 1.61 -2.47 5.22
N GLU A 31 2.29 -1.67 6.03
CA GLU A 31 3.69 -1.44 5.89
C GLU A 31 4.26 -2.85 5.92
N VAL A 32 4.36 -3.49 4.76
CA VAL A 32 4.92 -4.82 4.59
C VAL A 32 6.33 -4.53 4.98
N LEU A 33 6.64 -4.77 6.26
CA LEU A 33 7.90 -4.48 6.91
C LEU A 33 8.94 -4.97 5.92
N LYS A 34 9.55 -4.02 5.19
CA LYS A 34 10.32 -4.33 4.00
C LYS A 34 11.53 -5.07 4.49
N THR A 35 11.45 -6.39 4.45
CA THR A 35 12.44 -7.25 5.06
C THR A 35 13.64 -7.23 4.10
N CYS A 36 14.63 -6.42 4.45
CA CYS A 36 15.87 -6.30 3.70
C CYS A 36 16.96 -7.13 4.40
N CYS A 37 17.85 -7.72 3.61
CA CYS A 37 19.01 -8.42 4.12
C CYS A 37 20.14 -7.41 4.43
N SER A 38 20.82 -7.60 5.57
CA SER A 38 22.03 -6.85 5.89
C SER A 38 23.27 -7.45 5.20
N SER A 39 23.28 -8.76 4.97
CA SER A 39 24.38 -9.49 4.34
C SER A 39 23.90 -10.78 3.67
N THR A 40 24.79 -11.41 2.89
CA THR A 40 24.58 -12.74 2.28
C THR A 40 25.48 -13.78 2.92
N THR A 41 25.06 -15.04 2.89
CA THR A 41 25.92 -16.17 3.24
C THR A 41 26.70 -16.68 2.03
N LYS A 42 27.96 -17.06 2.24
CA LYS A 42 28.77 -17.77 1.23
C LYS A 42 28.59 -19.28 1.28
N VAL A 43 27.89 -19.78 2.30
CA VAL A 43 27.62 -21.21 2.47
C VAL A 43 26.55 -21.66 1.48
N LYS A 44 26.83 -22.74 0.76
CA LYS A 44 25.85 -23.33 -0.16
C LYS A 44 24.75 -24.03 0.65
N ILE A 45 23.52 -23.53 0.53
CA ILE A 45 22.34 -24.16 1.15
C ILE A 45 21.97 -25.42 0.35
N PRO A 46 21.89 -26.60 0.98
CA PRO A 46 21.45 -27.80 0.30
C PRO A 46 20.00 -27.66 -0.18
N LEU A 47 19.74 -27.94 -1.47
CA LEU A 47 18.42 -27.75 -2.07
C LEU A 47 17.31 -28.53 -1.33
N LYS A 48 17.63 -29.72 -0.82
CA LYS A 48 16.70 -30.56 -0.05
C LYS A 48 16.20 -29.91 1.25
N ASN A 49 16.87 -28.86 1.74
CA ASN A 49 16.49 -28.14 2.95
C ASN A 49 15.67 -26.86 2.63
N ILE A 50 15.52 -26.48 1.36
CA ILE A 50 14.80 -25.27 0.94
C ILE A 50 13.34 -25.63 0.69
N VAL A 51 12.44 -25.11 1.52
CA VAL A 51 10.98 -25.31 1.38
C VAL A 51 10.34 -24.18 0.59
N THR A 52 10.78 -22.95 0.83
CA THR A 52 10.28 -21.73 0.20
C THR A 52 11.41 -20.76 -0.04
N TYR A 53 11.25 -19.88 -1.02
CA TYR A 53 12.17 -18.77 -1.25
C TYR A 53 11.41 -17.54 -1.72
N TRP A 54 11.97 -16.36 -1.48
CA TRP A 54 11.44 -15.09 -1.99
C TRP A 54 12.56 -14.10 -2.27
N LYS A 55 12.23 -13.01 -2.98
CA LYS A 55 13.19 -11.96 -3.35
C LYS A 55 12.96 -10.71 -2.52
N THR A 56 14.03 -10.09 -2.06
CA THR A 56 13.93 -8.79 -1.39
C THR A 56 13.37 -7.73 -2.35
N SER A 57 12.75 -6.70 -1.78
CA SER A 57 12.19 -5.59 -2.56
C SER A 57 13.29 -4.86 -3.35
N SER A 58 12.95 -4.32 -4.51
CA SER A 58 13.85 -3.48 -5.31
C SER A 58 14.31 -2.21 -4.58
N SER A 59 13.59 -1.79 -3.53
CA SER A 59 14.01 -0.67 -2.68
C SER A 59 15.02 -1.05 -1.59
N CYS A 60 15.37 -2.32 -1.44
CA CYS A 60 16.41 -2.72 -0.48
C CYS A 60 17.81 -2.34 -1.02
N PRO A 61 18.73 -1.87 -0.17
CA PRO A 61 20.12 -1.60 -0.57
C PRO A 61 20.81 -2.84 -1.13
N LEU A 62 20.41 -4.02 -0.65
CA LEU A 62 20.89 -5.32 -1.10
C LEU A 62 19.74 -6.13 -1.70
N GLN A 63 19.86 -6.45 -2.98
CA GLN A 63 18.95 -7.37 -3.66
C GLN A 63 19.41 -8.81 -3.42
N ALA A 64 18.56 -9.61 -2.79
CA ALA A 64 18.89 -10.96 -2.35
C ALA A 64 17.70 -11.92 -2.50
N VAL A 65 18.01 -13.22 -2.46
CA VAL A 65 17.03 -14.31 -2.32
C VAL A 65 17.13 -14.84 -0.91
N VAL A 66 15.99 -14.93 -0.23
CA VAL A 66 15.84 -15.47 1.12
C VAL A 66 15.16 -16.82 1.05
#